data_AF-A0A1Q9VMP2-F1
#
_entry.id   AF-A0A1Q9VMP2-F1
#
_cell.length_a   1.000
_cell.length_b   1.000
_cell.length_c   1.000
_cell.angle_alpha   90.00
_cell.angle_beta   90.00
_cell.angle_gamma   90.00
#
_symmetry.space_group_name_H-M   'P 1'
#
loop_
_entity.id
_entity.type
_entity.pdbx_description
1 polymer ?
#
loop_
_entity_poly.entity_id
_entity_poly.type
_entity_poly.pdbx_seq_one_letter_code
_entity_poly.pdbx_strand_id
1 'polypeptide(L)'
;MWIGQLINSTTAGWVYAASVSVIVLVCFWRAFVLEGAHPTDYVPLSRVFTTEPDWTPTDDADAVASTLYAAQAVPGGRQVRRDVLTDLAAPLIQDRTVDAALRSLTARHLAVVLRERKDATTVVEWITLTGEGRDALVRGSVSAAI
;
A
#
# COMPACT_ATOMS: atom_id res chain seq x y z
N MET A 1 -41.18 -29.02 26.23
CA MET A 1 -40.81 -27.60 26.09
C MET A 1 -40.23 -27.43 24.69
N TRP A 2 -40.91 -26.70 23.80
CA TRP A 2 -40.63 -26.67 22.36
C TRP A 2 -39.46 -25.72 22.04
N ILE A 3 -38.51 -26.20 21.22
CA ILE A 3 -37.32 -25.44 20.74
C ILE A 3 -37.72 -24.12 20.04
N GLY A 4 -38.95 -24.02 19.53
CA GLY A 4 -39.49 -22.80 18.90
C GLY A 4 -39.71 -21.60 19.84
N GLN A 5 -39.73 -21.77 21.17
CA GLN A 5 -39.90 -20.64 22.10
C GLN A 5 -38.58 -19.94 22.49
N LEU A 6 -37.42 -20.55 22.24
CA LEU A 6 -36.12 -19.92 22.46
C LEU A 6 -35.76 -18.89 21.38
N ILE A 7 -36.34 -19.04 20.18
CA ILE A 7 -36.07 -18.18 19.02
C ILE A 7 -36.92 -16.89 19.08
N ASN A 8 -37.98 -16.86 19.89
CA ASN A 8 -38.93 -15.74 19.97
C ASN A 8 -38.74 -14.88 21.23
N SER A 9 -37.55 -14.84 21.80
CA SER A 9 -37.21 -13.88 22.85
C SER A 9 -36.40 -12.75 22.25
N THR A 10 -36.80 -11.51 22.54
CA THR A 10 -36.07 -10.29 22.16
C THR A 10 -34.57 -10.42 22.48
N THR A 11 -34.26 -11.10 23.59
CA THR A 11 -32.89 -11.42 24.03
C THR A 11 -32.13 -12.31 23.04
N ALA A 12 -32.73 -13.35 22.46
CA ALA A 12 -32.08 -14.17 21.44
C ALA A 12 -31.78 -13.38 20.16
N GLY A 13 -32.68 -12.47 19.77
CA GLY A 13 -32.46 -11.54 18.65
C GLY A 13 -31.29 -10.58 18.91
N TRP A 14 -31.19 -10.01 20.12
CA TRP A 14 -30.09 -9.14 20.51
C TRP A 14 -28.75 -9.86 20.60
N VAL A 15 -28.71 -11.09 21.12
CA VAL A 15 -27.49 -11.91 21.18
C VAL A 15 -27.00 -12.25 19.78
N TYR A 16 -27.90 -12.63 18.88
CA TYR A 16 -27.55 -12.88 17.48
C TYR A 16 -27.01 -11.62 16.81
N ALA A 17 -27.72 -10.49 16.94
CA ALA A 17 -27.29 -9.21 16.36
C ALA A 17 -25.92 -8.76 16.87
N ALA A 18 -25.66 -8.88 18.18
CA ALA A 18 -24.36 -8.55 18.77
C ALA A 18 -23.25 -9.47 18.21
N SER A 19 -23.51 -10.77 18.12
CA SER A 19 -22.54 -11.74 17.62
C SER A 19 -22.19 -11.49 16.16
N VAL A 20 -23.18 -11.26 15.30
CA VAL A 20 -22.98 -10.91 13.89
C VAL A 20 -22.24 -9.58 13.77
N SER A 21 -22.58 -8.58 14.60
CA SER A 21 -21.91 -7.27 14.57
C SER A 21 -20.43 -7.38 14.92
N VAL A 22 -20.08 -8.18 15.93
CA VAL A 22 -18.67 -8.44 16.30
C VAL A 22 -17.95 -9.15 15.17
N ILE A 23 -18.55 -10.18 14.57
CA ILE A 23 -17.94 -10.91 13.44
C ILE A 23 -17.71 -9.97 12.26
N VAL A 24 -18.71 -9.17 11.88
CA VAL A 24 -18.59 -8.20 10.79
C VAL A 24 -17.53 -7.16 11.11
N LEU A 25 -17.47 -6.65 12.35
CA LEU A 25 -16.45 -5.70 12.77
C LEU A 25 -15.05 -6.31 12.69
N VAL A 26 -14.87 -7.57 13.11
CA VAL A 26 -13.58 -8.27 13.03
C VAL A 26 -13.20 -8.54 11.58
N CYS A 27 -14.13 -8.98 10.73
CA CYS A 27 -13.89 -9.18 9.31
C CYS A 27 -13.55 -7.86 8.61
N PHE A 28 -14.26 -6.78 8.93
CA PHE A 28 -13.98 -5.44 8.42
C PHE A 28 -12.61 -4.95 8.89
N TRP A 29 -12.30 -5.09 10.18
CA TRP A 29 -11.00 -4.74 10.74
C TRP A 29 -9.86 -5.54 10.08
N ARG A 30 -10.05 -6.85 9.88
CA ARG A 30 -9.10 -7.70 9.19
C ARG A 30 -8.90 -7.26 7.74
N ALA A 31 -9.97 -7.14 6.98
CA ALA A 31 -9.94 -6.83 5.55
C ALA A 31 -9.39 -5.42 5.26
N PHE A 32 -9.72 -4.43 6.08
CA PHE A 32 -9.41 -3.03 5.81
C PHE A 32 -8.24 -2.47 6.63
N VAL A 33 -7.97 -3.00 7.82
CA VAL A 33 -6.96 -2.44 8.74
C VAL A 33 -5.72 -3.32 8.84
N LEU A 34 -5.86 -4.64 8.94
CA LEU A 34 -4.71 -5.54 9.14
C LEU A 34 -4.13 -6.08 7.84
N GLU A 35 -4.98 -6.50 6.92
CA GLU A 35 -4.55 -7.14 5.68
C GLU A 35 -4.62 -6.15 4.51
N GLY A 36 -5.54 -5.18 4.54
CA GLY A 36 -5.77 -4.31 3.38
C GLY A 36 -6.20 -5.12 2.15
N ALA A 37 -6.79 -4.47 1.16
CA ALA A 37 -6.94 -5.11 -0.14
C ALA A 37 -5.55 -5.18 -0.78
N HIS A 38 -4.81 -6.26 -0.53
CA HIS A 38 -3.52 -6.49 -1.18
C HIS A 38 -3.74 -6.70 -2.68
N PRO A 39 -3.04 -5.95 -3.54
CA PRO A 39 -3.10 -6.17 -4.97
C PRO A 39 -2.65 -7.59 -5.32
N THR A 40 -3.20 -8.15 -6.39
CA THR A 40 -2.79 -9.46 -6.89
C THR A 40 -1.26 -9.48 -7.11
N ASP A 41 -0.61 -10.52 -6.61
CA ASP A 41 0.86 -10.72 -6.63
C ASP A 41 1.68 -9.72 -5.78
N TYR A 42 1.06 -9.01 -4.83
CA TYR A 42 1.78 -8.23 -3.83
C TYR A 42 2.35 -9.14 -2.74
N VAL A 43 3.64 -8.96 -2.40
CA VAL A 43 4.29 -9.65 -1.29
C VAL A 43 4.30 -8.71 -0.08
N PRO A 44 3.67 -9.08 1.05
CA PRO A 44 3.69 -8.24 2.24
C PRO A 44 5.12 -7.98 2.73
N LEU A 45 5.41 -6.73 3.09
CA LEU A 45 6.72 -6.33 3.63
C LEU A 45 7.16 -7.13 4.86
N SER A 46 6.22 -7.61 5.66
CA SER A 46 6.51 -8.50 6.80
C SER A 46 7.23 -9.78 6.36
N ARG A 47 6.98 -10.29 5.15
CA ARG A 47 7.72 -11.41 4.56
C ARG A 47 9.09 -11.00 4.03
N VAL A 48 9.23 -9.77 3.53
CA VAL A 48 10.52 -9.27 3.02
C VAL A 48 11.51 -9.03 4.17
N PHE A 49 11.08 -8.35 5.24
CA PHE A 49 11.93 -8.07 6.41
C PHE A 49 12.28 -9.30 7.26
N THR A 50 11.49 -10.38 7.15
CA THR A 50 11.85 -11.65 7.82
C THR A 50 13.01 -12.36 7.11
N THR A 51 13.15 -12.17 5.80
CA THR A 51 14.30 -12.66 5.02
C THR A 51 15.51 -11.73 5.11
N GLU A 52 15.30 -10.41 5.16
CA GLU A 52 16.38 -9.41 5.14
C GLU A 52 16.14 -8.34 6.23
N PRO A 53 16.50 -8.63 7.50
CA PRO A 53 16.23 -7.73 8.62
C PRO A 53 17.08 -6.46 8.61
N ASP A 54 18.27 -6.51 8.00
CA ASP A 54 19.20 -5.38 7.87
C ASP A 54 19.09 -4.69 6.50
N TRP A 55 17.97 -4.87 5.79
CA TRP A 55 17.78 -4.28 4.48
C TRP A 55 17.74 -2.75 4.57
N THR A 56 18.53 -2.10 3.71
CA THR A 56 18.54 -0.64 3.53
C THR A 56 18.51 -0.31 2.05
N PRO A 57 17.82 0.76 1.62
CA PRO A 57 17.79 1.16 0.22
C PRO A 57 19.20 1.52 -0.27
N THR A 58 19.53 1.06 -1.48
CA THR A 58 20.88 1.22 -2.06
C THR A 58 21.10 2.61 -2.64
N ASP A 59 20.04 3.22 -3.17
CA ASP A 59 20.04 4.58 -3.69
C ASP A 59 18.69 5.29 -3.43
N ASP A 60 18.62 6.59 -3.69
CA ASP A 60 17.40 7.38 -3.47
C ASP A 60 16.20 6.90 -4.33
N ALA A 61 16.46 6.28 -5.48
CA ALA A 61 15.41 5.75 -6.34
C ALA A 61 14.83 4.45 -5.78
N ASP A 62 15.67 3.62 -5.18
CA ASP A 62 15.31 2.42 -4.42
C ASP A 62 14.57 2.79 -3.14
N ALA A 63 14.98 3.85 -2.45
CA ALA A 63 14.25 4.41 -1.31
C ALA A 63 12.83 4.87 -1.68
N VAL A 64 12.68 5.62 -2.77
CA VAL A 64 11.36 6.06 -3.26
C VAL A 64 10.51 4.89 -3.75
N ALA A 65 11.09 3.93 -4.49
CA ALA A 65 10.40 2.74 -4.93
C ALA A 65 9.92 1.88 -3.75
N SER A 66 10.76 1.72 -2.74
CA SER A 66 10.43 0.98 -1.52
C SER A 66 9.33 1.67 -0.72
N THR A 67 9.35 3.01 -0.67
CA THR A 67 8.29 3.80 -0.02
C THR A 67 6.96 3.64 -0.74
N LEU A 68 6.97 3.67 -2.08
CA LEU A 68 5.78 3.40 -2.89
C LEU A 68 5.27 1.98 -2.70
N TYR A 69 6.15 0.99 -2.69
CA TYR A 69 5.79 -0.41 -2.45
C TYR A 69 5.21 -0.61 -1.04
N ALA A 70 5.78 0.03 -0.03
CA ALA A 70 5.27 0.02 1.34
C ALA A 70 3.92 0.68 1.48
N ALA A 71 3.71 1.76 0.71
CA ALA A 71 2.42 2.37 0.59
C ALA A 71 1.45 1.57 -0.30
N GLN A 72 1.77 0.36 -0.77
CA GLN A 72 0.94 -0.42 -1.70
C GLN A 72 0.56 0.37 -2.97
N ALA A 73 1.45 1.27 -3.41
CA ALA A 73 1.28 2.10 -4.58
C ALA A 73 1.73 1.36 -5.84
N VAL A 74 1.09 0.24 -6.14
CA VAL A 74 1.41 -0.69 -7.24
C VAL A 74 0.15 -0.96 -8.08
N PRO A 75 0.24 -1.61 -9.25
CA PRO A 75 -0.94 -1.91 -10.05
C PRO A 75 -1.98 -2.73 -9.26
N GLY A 76 -3.25 -2.33 -9.32
CA GLY A 76 -4.32 -2.92 -8.52
C GLY A 76 -4.38 -2.44 -7.06
N GLY A 77 -3.41 -1.62 -6.64
CA GLY A 77 -3.37 -0.96 -5.33
C GLY A 77 -3.83 0.50 -5.38
N ARG A 78 -3.28 1.31 -4.48
CA ARG A 78 -3.62 2.74 -4.40
C ARG A 78 -2.64 3.60 -5.19
N GLN A 79 -2.99 4.87 -5.38
CA GLN A 79 -2.07 5.89 -5.88
C GLN A 79 -1.73 6.84 -4.73
N VAL A 80 -0.48 7.32 -4.72
CA VAL A 80 0.00 8.21 -3.65
C VAL A 80 0.29 9.57 -4.25
N ARG A 81 -0.15 10.64 -3.57
CA ARG A 81 0.15 12.00 -4.03
C ARG A 81 1.61 12.35 -3.81
N ARG A 82 2.16 13.22 -4.67
CA ARG A 82 3.56 13.64 -4.62
C ARG A 82 3.99 14.30 -3.32
N ASP A 83 3.14 15.13 -2.74
CA ASP A 83 3.39 15.78 -1.45
C ASP A 83 3.51 14.75 -0.32
N VAL A 84 2.55 13.84 -0.24
CA VAL A 84 2.56 12.76 0.76
C VAL A 84 3.75 11.82 0.56
N LEU A 85 4.10 11.48 -0.69
CA LEU A 85 5.28 10.68 -0.98
C LEU A 85 6.57 11.35 -0.52
N THR A 86 6.65 12.68 -0.66
CA THR A 86 7.83 13.44 -0.26
C THR A 86 8.05 13.35 1.24
N ASP A 87 6.99 13.53 2.02
CA ASP A 87 7.05 13.41 3.48
C ASP A 87 7.36 11.97 3.93
N LEU A 88 6.79 10.97 3.26
CA LEU A 88 7.01 9.56 3.59
C LEU A 88 8.42 9.07 3.24
N ALA A 89 9.00 9.55 2.15
CA ALA A 89 10.34 9.14 1.69
C ALA A 89 11.47 9.95 2.33
N ALA A 90 11.18 11.10 2.93
CA ALA A 90 12.16 11.98 3.56
C ALA A 90 13.14 11.28 4.53
N PRO A 91 12.72 10.29 5.35
CA PRO A 91 13.65 9.60 6.26
C PRO A 91 14.63 8.63 5.56
N LEU A 92 14.31 8.20 4.34
CA LEU A 92 15.04 7.14 3.62
C LEU A 92 15.95 7.68 2.51
N ILE A 93 15.73 8.91 2.10
CA ILE A 93 16.49 9.59 1.05
C ILE A 93 17.77 10.19 1.66
N GLN A 94 18.90 10.02 0.97
CA GLN A 94 20.22 10.40 1.46
C GLN A 94 20.64 11.76 0.91
N ASP A 95 20.75 11.90 -0.41
CA ASP A 95 21.48 13.01 -1.04
C ASP A 95 20.67 13.82 -2.06
N ARG A 96 19.64 13.23 -2.67
CA ARG A 96 18.86 13.87 -3.76
C ARG A 96 17.43 14.17 -3.35
N THR A 97 16.71 14.86 -4.24
CA THR A 97 15.28 15.09 -4.05
C THR A 97 14.47 13.88 -4.54
N VAL A 98 13.31 13.67 -3.94
CA VAL A 98 12.27 12.72 -4.40
C VAL A 98 12.00 12.89 -5.89
N ASP A 99 12.07 14.12 -6.38
CA ASP A 99 11.87 14.46 -7.79
C ASP A 99 12.96 13.91 -8.72
N ALA A 100 14.22 13.89 -8.27
CA ALA A 100 15.32 13.30 -9.03
C ALA A 100 15.19 11.77 -9.06
N ALA A 101 14.84 11.18 -7.93
CA ALA A 101 14.55 9.75 -7.82
C ALA A 101 13.36 9.32 -8.68
N LEU A 102 12.25 10.06 -8.64
CA LEU A 102 11.07 9.80 -9.48
C LEU A 102 11.36 9.95 -10.97
N ARG A 103 12.16 10.95 -11.37
CA ARG A 103 12.60 11.09 -12.76
C ARG A 103 13.44 9.90 -13.22
N SER A 104 14.31 9.38 -12.34
CA SER A 104 15.07 8.15 -12.62
C SER A 104 14.15 6.93 -12.77
N LEU A 105 13.15 6.77 -11.89
CA LEU A 105 12.20 5.66 -11.96
C LEU A 105 11.29 5.72 -13.20
N THR A 106 10.81 6.92 -13.55
CA THR A 106 9.99 7.13 -14.75
C THR A 106 10.78 6.96 -16.04
N ALA A 107 12.04 7.41 -16.09
CA ALA A 107 12.93 7.18 -17.23
C ALA A 107 13.22 5.69 -17.48
N ARG A 108 13.18 4.88 -16.41
CA ARG A 108 13.32 3.41 -16.47
C ARG A 108 12.00 2.67 -16.64
N HIS A 109 10.88 3.38 -16.83
CA HIS A 109 9.52 2.80 -16.91
C HIS A 109 9.07 2.00 -15.67
N LEU A 110 9.70 2.22 -14.52
CA LEU A 110 9.39 1.52 -13.25
C LEU A 110 8.30 2.24 -12.43
N ALA A 111 8.01 3.49 -12.74
CA ALA A 111 6.96 4.27 -12.11
C ALA A 111 6.19 5.09 -13.15
N VAL A 112 4.93 5.40 -12.84
CA VAL A 112 4.06 6.27 -13.63
C VAL A 112 3.61 7.43 -12.75
N VAL A 113 3.66 8.63 -13.33
CA VAL A 113 3.14 9.86 -12.72
C VAL A 113 1.93 10.30 -13.53
N LEU A 114 0.77 10.30 -12.87
CA LEU A 114 -0.49 10.80 -13.39
C LEU A 114 -0.71 12.22 -12.90
N ARG A 115 -1.02 13.12 -13.83
CA ARG A 115 -1.32 14.52 -13.51
C ARG A 115 -2.81 14.73 -13.60
N GLU A 116 -3.42 14.98 -12.45
CA GLU A 116 -4.83 15.34 -12.35
C GLU A 116 -4.95 16.86 -12.17
N ARG A 117 -5.73 17.51 -13.03
CA ARG A 117 -6.05 18.92 -12.85
C ARG A 117 -7.29 19.04 -11.96
N LYS A 118 -7.12 19.55 -10.74
CA LYS A 118 -8.20 19.70 -9.76
C LYS A 118 -9.03 20.97 -10.01
N ASP A 119 -8.39 22.05 -10.44
CA ASP A 119 -9.04 23.32 -10.77
C ASP A 119 -8.24 24.11 -11.83
N ALA A 120 -8.58 25.38 -12.06
CA ALA A 120 -7.91 26.20 -13.07
C ALA A 120 -6.40 26.40 -12.81
N THR A 121 -5.96 26.31 -11.55
CA THR A 121 -4.60 26.65 -11.08
C THR A 121 -3.87 25.50 -10.39
N THR A 122 -4.57 24.44 -9.99
CA THR A 122 -4.08 23.37 -9.13
C THR A 122 -3.96 22.08 -9.92
N VAL A 123 -2.73 21.59 -10.03
CA VAL A 123 -2.42 20.26 -10.57
C VAL A 123 -1.94 19.38 -9.42
N VAL A 124 -2.56 18.22 -9.27
CA VAL A 124 -2.18 17.18 -8.31
C VAL A 124 -1.48 16.07 -9.08
N GLU A 125 -0.34 15.63 -8.57
CA GLU A 125 0.39 14.51 -9.16
C GLU A 125 0.23 13.25 -8.30
N TRP A 126 -0.23 12.20 -8.96
CA TRP A 126 -0.43 10.87 -8.40
C TRP A 126 0.67 9.94 -8.93
N ILE A 127 1.36 9.28 -8.02
CA ILE A 127 2.45 8.36 -8.33
C ILE A 127 2.03 6.94 -8.00
N THR A 128 2.42 6.02 -8.89
CA THR A 128 2.29 4.58 -8.71
C THR A 128 3.45 3.87 -9.39
N LEU A 129 3.86 2.71 -8.86
CA LEU A 129 4.80 1.82 -9.52
C LEU A 129 4.12 1.07 -10.67
N THR A 130 4.89 0.71 -11.68
CA THR A 130 4.44 -0.24 -12.70
C THR A 130 4.55 -1.68 -12.18
N GLY A 131 3.98 -2.64 -12.90
CA GLY A 131 4.17 -4.07 -12.58
C GLY A 131 5.65 -4.45 -12.60
N GLU A 132 6.39 -3.94 -13.59
CA GLU A 132 7.84 -4.13 -13.70
C GLU A 132 8.59 -3.48 -12.53
N GLY A 133 8.20 -2.27 -12.11
CA GLY A 133 8.79 -1.61 -10.93
C GLY A 133 8.57 -2.37 -9.63
N ARG A 134 7.36 -2.90 -9.44
CA ARG A 134 7.02 -3.79 -8.31
C ARG A 134 7.92 -5.04 -8.32
N ASP A 135 8.01 -5.72 -9.46
CA ASP A 135 8.73 -6.98 -9.58
C ASP A 135 10.25 -6.78 -9.51
N ALA A 136 10.76 -5.64 -9.97
CA ALA A 136 12.17 -5.26 -9.80
C ALA A 136 12.54 -5.09 -8.33
N LEU A 137 11.65 -4.53 -7.51
CA LEU A 137 11.88 -4.34 -6.08
C LEU A 137 11.88 -5.68 -5.33
N VAL A 138 10.91 -6.54 -5.62
CA VAL A 138 10.83 -7.88 -5.01
C VAL A 138 12.05 -8.75 -5.36
N ARG A 139 12.65 -8.55 -6.53
CA ARG A 139 13.87 -9.27 -6.96
C ARG A 139 15.17 -8.60 -6.51
N GLY A 140 15.13 -7.45 -5.85
CA GLY A 140 16.32 -6.67 -5.48
C GLY A 140 17.07 -6.05 -6.66
N SER A 141 16.42 -5.91 -7.83
CA SER A 141 17.06 -5.49 -9.07
C SER A 141 16.87 -4.01 -9.42
N VAL A 142 16.26 -3.21 -8.54
CA VAL A 142 16.09 -1.75 -8.75
C VAL A 142 17.43 -1.02 -8.83
N SER A 143 18.45 -1.55 -8.15
CA SER A 143 19.83 -1.04 -8.14
C SER A 143 20.71 -1.56 -9.31
N ALA A 144 20.38 -2.71 -9.91
CA ALA A 144 21.26 -3.40 -10.86
C ALA A 144 21.24 -2.84 -12.31
N ALA A 145 20.50 -1.76 -12.57
CA ALA A 145 20.30 -1.20 -13.90
C ALA A 145 21.05 0.12 -14.15
N ILE A 146 22.17 0.34 -13.45
CA ILE A 146 23.08 1.49 -13.66
C ILE A 146 24.34 1.03 -14.39
#